data_AF-A0A7W5VS96-F1
#
_entry.id   AF-A0A7W5VS96-F1
#
_cell.length_a   1.000
_cell.length_b   1.000
_cell.length_c   1.000
_cell.angle_alpha   90.00
_cell.angle_beta   90.00
_cell.angle_gamma   90.00
#
_symmetry.space_group_name_H-M   'P 1'
#
loop_
_entity.id
_entity.type
_entity.pdbx_description
1 polymer ?
#
loop_
_entity_poly.entity_id
_entity_poly.type
_entity_poly.pdbx_seq_one_letter_code
_entity_poly.pdbx_strand_id
1 'polypeptide(L)' 'MLHKVVAPFPCSWDGITSVDLEIGDERDFGSMADGLVAIGWIEPIKALTPTDGLQTTRAALGQTSPVRRKRK' A
#
# COMPACT_ATOMS: atom_id res chain seq x y z
N MET A 1 -4.99 -7.68 -18.19
CA MET A 1 -3.60 -7.71 -17.67
C MET A 1 -3.71 -7.76 -16.16
N LEU A 2 -2.86 -8.48 -15.43
CA LEU A 2 -2.94 -8.51 -13.97
C LEU A 2 -2.45 -7.18 -13.39
N HIS A 3 -3.22 -6.57 -12.49
CA HIS A 3 -2.83 -5.37 -11.77
C HIS A 3 -2.95 -5.61 -10.26
N LYS A 4 -2.05 -4.98 -9.51
CA LYS A 4 -2.00 -5.00 -8.05
C LYS A 4 -2.61 -3.72 -7.52
N VAL A 5 -3.47 -3.84 -6.53
CA VAL A 5 -4.04 -2.72 -5.80
C VAL A 5 -2.98 -2.14 -4.86
N VAL A 6 -2.70 -0.85 -4.97
CA VAL A 6 -1.70 -0.14 -4.15
C VAL A 6 -2.37 0.76 -3.11
N ALA A 7 -3.57 1.25 -3.41
CA ALA A 7 -4.40 2.01 -2.49
C ALA A 7 -5.77 1.32 -2.35
N PRO A 8 -6.37 1.29 -1.16
CA PRO A 8 -7.68 0.68 -0.99
C PRO A 8 -8.75 1.55 -1.66
N PHE A 9 -9.60 0.94 -2.48
CA PHE A 9 -10.72 1.63 -3.08
C PHE A 9 -11.94 0.73 -3.30
N PRO A 10 -13.15 1.31 -3.20
CA PRO A 10 -14.36 0.58 -3.55
C PRO A 10 -14.43 0.40 -5.07
N CYS A 11 -14.43 -0.84 -5.52
CA CYS A 11 -14.63 -1.20 -6.93
C CYS A 11 -15.97 -1.92 -7.07
N SER A 12 -16.76 -1.53 -8.07
CA SER A 12 -18.05 -2.17 -8.38
C SER A 12 -18.02 -2.68 -9.81
N TRP A 13 -17.92 -3.99 -10.00
CA TRP A 13 -17.91 -4.59 -11.35
C TRP A 13 -19.30 -4.64 -11.98
N ASP A 14 -20.33 -4.91 -11.17
CA ASP A 14 -21.72 -5.01 -11.61
C ASP A 14 -22.48 -3.67 -11.48
N GLY A 15 -21.83 -2.62 -10.97
CA GLY A 15 -22.45 -1.32 -10.68
C GLY A 15 -23.46 -1.32 -9.52
N ILE A 16 -23.67 -2.48 -8.88
CA ILE A 16 -24.63 -2.67 -7.78
C ILE A 16 -23.91 -3.04 -6.47
N THR A 17 -22.87 -3.87 -6.57
CA THR A 17 -22.09 -4.38 -5.45
C THR A 17 -20.72 -3.70 -5.41
N SER A 18 -20.49 -2.90 -4.37
CA SER A 18 -19.16 -2.35 -4.08
C SER A 18 -18.38 -3.33 -3.24
N VAL A 19 -17.28 -3.83 -3.78
CA VAL A 19 -16.31 -4.64 -3.06
C VAL A 19 -15.13 -3.74 -2.72
N ASP A 20 -14.80 -3.71 -1.44
CA ASP A 20 -13.63 -2.98 -0.97
C ASP A 20 -12.38 -3.79 -1.32
N LEU A 21 -11.55 -3.24 -2.21
CA LEU A 21 -10.29 -3.88 -2.60
C LEU A 21 -9.20 -3.48 -1.62
N GLU A 22 -8.57 -4.48 -1.00
CA GLU A 22 -7.45 -4.25 -0.09
C GLU A 22 -6.14 -4.06 -0.85
N ILE A 23 -5.19 -3.39 -0.19
CA ILE A 23 -3.84 -3.20 -0.72
C ILE A 23 -3.18 -4.58 -0.90
N GLY A 24 -2.76 -4.87 -2.13
CA GLY A 24 -2.14 -6.12 -2.51
C GLY A 24 -3.06 -7.13 -3.18
N ASP A 25 -4.35 -6.84 -3.34
CA ASP A 25 -5.25 -7.69 -4.15
C ASP A 25 -4.82 -7.63 -5.63
N GLU A 26 -4.74 -8.79 -6.28
CA GLU A 26 -4.26 -8.95 -7.65
C GLU A 26 -5.42 -9.37 -8.55
N ARG A 27 -5.90 -8.45 -9.40
CA ARG A 27 -7.04 -8.71 -10.31
C ARG A 27 -6.82 -8.13 -11.69
N ASP A 28 -7.57 -8.67 -12.65
CA ASP A 28 -7.67 -8.08 -13.98
C ASP A 28 -8.79 -7.04 -13.99
N PHE A 29 -8.42 -5.77 -14.19
CA PHE A 29 -9.36 -4.65 -14.30
C PHE A 29 -9.75 -4.36 -15.76
N GLY A 30 -9.20 -5.13 -16.71
CA GLY A 30 -9.48 -4.98 -18.14
C GLY A 30 -9.26 -3.55 -18.62
N SER A 31 -10.24 -3.01 -19.35
CA SER A 31 -10.18 -1.67 -19.94
C SER A 31 -10.23 -0.52 -18.93
N MET A 32 -10.67 -0.78 -17.69
CA MET A 32 -10.69 0.24 -16.62
C MET A 32 -9.30 0.46 -16.02
N ALA A 33 -8.36 -0.45 -16.28
CA ALA A 33 -7.03 -0.40 -15.70
C ALA A 33 -6.28 0.89 -16.05
N ASP A 34 -6.39 1.40 -17.28
CA ASP A 34 -5.66 2.59 -17.71
C ASP A 34 -6.02 3.83 -16.87
N GLY A 35 -7.30 4.00 -16.53
CA GLY A 35 -7.76 5.08 -15.67
C GLY A 35 -7.28 4.92 -14.22
N LEU A 36 -7.35 3.69 -13.68
CA LEU A 36 -6.92 3.40 -12.32
C LEU A 36 -5.40 3.51 -12.13
N VAL A 37 -4.62 3.16 -13.16
CA VAL A 37 -3.17 3.37 -13.21
C VAL A 37 -2.85 4.86 -13.30
N ALA A 38 -3.57 5.63 -14.11
CA ALA A 38 -3.36 7.08 -14.23
C ALA A 38 -3.63 7.83 -12.91
N ILE A 39 -4.56 7.34 -12.09
CA ILE A 39 -4.86 7.88 -10.75
C ILE A 39 -3.87 7.37 -9.70
N GLY A 40 -3.14 6.29 -9.99
CA GLY A 40 -2.18 5.67 -9.06
C GLY A 40 -2.82 4.76 -8.01
N TRP A 41 -4.00 4.18 -8.31
CA TRP A 41 -4.69 3.26 -7.40
C TRP A 41 -4.28 1.81 -7.59
N ILE A 42 -3.92 1.45 -8.82
CA ILE A 42 -3.42 0.11 -9.17
C ILE A 42 -2.12 0.23 -9.97
N GLU A 43 -1.30 -0.81 -9.92
CA GLU A 43 -0.07 -0.92 -10.70
C GLU A 43 -0.08 -2.19 -11.58
N PRO A 44 0.38 -2.13 -12.83
CA PRO A 44 0.52 -3.32 -13.66
C PRO A 44 1.56 -4.28 -13.07
N ILE A 45 1.14 -5.52 -12.80
CA ILE A 45 2.03 -6.59 -12.35
C ILE A 45 2.78 -7.09 -13.60
N LYS A 46 3.80 -6.35 -14.02
CA LYS A 46 4.88 -6.90 -14.82
C LYS A 46 5.73 -7.68 -13.83
N ALA A 47 5.87 -9.00 -14.01
CA ALA A 47 6.62 -9.89 -13.12
C ALA A 47 8.10 -9.48 -12.95
N LEU A 48 8.36 -8.43 -12.20
CA LEU A 48 9.65 -7.90 -11.80
C LEU A 48 9.48 -7.51 -10.33
N THR A 49 9.80 -8.49 -9.49
CA THR A 49 10.29 -8.44 -8.11
C THR A 49 9.91 -7.23 -7.24
N PRO A 50 9.40 -7.45 -6.02
CA PRO A 50 9.06 -6.38 -5.09
C PRO A 50 10.35 -5.70 -4.64
N THR A 51 10.65 -4.54 -5.19
CA THR A 51 11.66 -3.64 -4.63
C THR A 51 11.08 -2.25 -4.62
N ASP A 52 11.26 -1.59 -3.48
CA ASP A 52 10.76 -0.27 -3.07
C ASP A 52 9.39 -0.27 -2.38
N GLY A 53 9.26 0.17 -1.13
CA GLY A 53 10.24 0.83 -0.28
C GLY A 53 9.51 1.66 0.75
N LEU A 54 9.94 1.55 2.01
CA LEU A 54 9.64 2.49 3.08
C LEU A 54 8.15 2.65 3.47
N GLN A 55 7.63 1.71 4.25
CA GLN A 55 6.69 2.13 5.29
C GLN A 55 7.47 2.98 6.29
N THR A 56 7.24 4.29 6.19
CA THR A 56 7.62 5.33 7.14
C THR A 56 7.33 4.86 8.56
N THR A 57 8.38 4.49 9.30
CA THR A 57 8.33 4.34 10.75
C THR A 57 8.14 5.73 11.35
N ARG A 58 6.87 6.11 11.53
CA ARG A 58 6.52 7.36 12.18
C ARG A 58 6.82 7.25 13.68
N ALA A 59 7.58 8.24 14.14
CA ALA A 59 7.77 8.70 15.52
C ALA A 59 8.82 7.96 16.39
N ALA A 60 10.05 8.46 16.29
CA ALA A 60 10.96 8.57 17.42
C ALA A 60 10.37 9.47 18.52
N LEU A 61 10.42 9.02 19.78
CA LEU A 61 10.89 9.76 20.96
C LEU A 61 10.60 8.92 22.23
N GLY A 62 11.65 8.36 22.82
CA GLY A 62 11.53 7.67 24.11
C GLY A 62 12.71 6.81 24.54
N GLN A 63 13.72 6.60 23.70
CA GLN A 63 14.98 5.99 24.13
C GLN A 63 16.02 7.06 24.42
N THR A 64 16.14 7.43 25.69
CA THR A 64 17.45 7.69 26.29
C THR A 64 17.49 6.93 27.62
N SER A 65 17.98 5.69 27.59
CA SER A 65 18.55 5.05 28.78
C SER A 65 19.94 5.69 29.08
N PRO A 66 20.72 5.21 30.05
CA PRO A 66 20.71 5.50 31.48
C PRO A 66 22.04 6.17 31.95
N VAL A 67 22.06 7.05 32.97
CA VAL A 67 23.35 7.43 33.62
C VAL A 67 23.21 7.58 35.14
N ARG A 68 23.66 6.51 35.81
CA ARG A 68 24.19 6.45 37.18
C ARG A 68 25.17 7.59 37.48
N ARG A 69 24.96 8.39 38.55
CA ARG A 69 26.06 9.13 39.21
C ARG A 69 25.81 9.39 40.71
N LYS A 70 26.56 8.61 41.50
CA LYS A 70 27.22 8.83 42.81
C LYS A 70 26.55 9.65 43.93
N ARG A 71 26.45 8.96 45.08
CA ARG A 71 26.94 9.33 46.44
C ARG A 71 26.75 10.78 46.92
N LYS A 72 26.00 10.93 48.01
CA LYS A 72 26.55 11.45 49.27
C LYS A 72 25.78 10.88 50.44
#